data_AF-A0AAJ0HMB7-F1
#
_entry.id   AF-A0AAJ0HMB7-F1
#
_cell.length_a   1.000
_cell.length_b   1.000
_cell.length_c   1.000
_cell.angle_alpha   90.00
_cell.angle_beta   90.00
_cell.angle_gamma   90.00
#
_symmetry.space_group_name_H-M   'P 1'
#
loop_
_entity.id
_entity.type
_entity.pdbx_description
1 polymer ?
#
loop_
_entity_poly.entity_id
_entity_poly.type
_entity_poly.pdbx_seq_one_letter_code
_entity_poly.pdbx_strand_id
1 'polypeptide(L)'
;MSGIPPAWRLSAPDRQAVFTRTILPAELEPHLGHHHKADGKQPLAVLIVGQTGAGKTRLAPALAAALAARGRAPAHLIADTYKMYHPHYAACLAAAPDRASALASLDARVWLTMACAYAVAERLDVLVESACRHPDDFCELADVFYAGGYNVRVAVLAVPEALSRLGILVRYYRNAPEAQSRGLPLRLTPKAVHDDSYRGLEYAARFLDEAPAAGGVIVVRRNNMLVYKNERAEGGGWRGDAGALRALEMERVRGLSGDEGSTAREDIDELRKLGDPRVDAEIREIEGLIEKLGVGHDEQLPALEPLHATEFIPEEMQ
;
A
#
# COMPACT_ATOMS: atom_id res chain seq x y z
N MET A 1 2.63 26.91 -15.24
CA MET A 1 1.85 25.99 -14.37
C MET A 1 0.35 26.16 -14.62
N SER A 2 -0.14 25.86 -15.82
CA SER A 2 -1.55 25.99 -16.21
C SER A 2 -2.09 24.63 -16.63
N GLY A 3 -3.21 24.16 -16.05
CA GLY A 3 -3.80 22.93 -16.58
C GLY A 3 -5.01 22.30 -15.88
N ILE A 4 -5.37 22.75 -14.68
CA ILE A 4 -6.61 22.33 -14.01
C ILE A 4 -7.44 23.60 -13.74
N PRO A 5 -8.70 23.67 -14.22
CA PRO A 5 -9.59 24.79 -13.95
C PRO A 5 -9.72 25.02 -12.43
N PRO A 6 -9.59 26.26 -11.91
CA PRO A 6 -9.79 26.54 -10.49
C PRO A 6 -11.17 26.09 -9.99
N ALA A 7 -12.19 26.17 -10.85
CA ALA A 7 -13.55 25.71 -10.57
C ALA A 7 -13.67 24.20 -10.34
N TRP A 8 -12.65 23.40 -10.67
CA TRP A 8 -12.64 21.96 -10.42
C TRP A 8 -12.05 21.58 -9.07
N ARG A 9 -11.55 22.55 -8.30
CA ARG A 9 -11.08 22.31 -6.93
C ARG A 9 -12.26 22.27 -5.98
N LEU A 10 -12.34 21.23 -5.16
CA LEU A 10 -13.41 21.11 -4.18
C LEU A 10 -13.13 21.97 -2.94
N SER A 11 -14.19 22.63 -2.45
CA SER A 11 -14.18 23.24 -1.13
C SER A 11 -14.25 22.18 -0.03
N ALA A 12 -14.01 22.55 1.23
CA ALA A 12 -14.20 21.62 2.35
C ALA A 12 -15.66 21.13 2.48
N PRO A 13 -16.69 21.99 2.36
CA PRO A 13 -18.09 21.53 2.29
C PRO A 13 -18.37 20.56 1.14
N ASP A 14 -17.82 20.80 -0.06
CA ASP A 14 -18.04 19.90 -1.21
C ASP A 14 -17.40 18.53 -0.98
N ARG A 15 -16.17 18.51 -0.43
CA ARG A 15 -15.51 17.26 -0.01
C ARG A 15 -16.35 16.49 0.99
N GLN A 16 -16.89 17.17 2.01
CA GLN A 16 -17.74 16.55 3.01
C GLN A 16 -19.03 16.00 2.38
N ALA A 17 -19.64 16.75 1.46
CA ALA A 17 -20.85 16.31 0.77
C ALA A 17 -20.61 15.06 -0.08
N VAL A 18 -19.51 15.00 -0.85
CA VAL A 18 -19.12 13.81 -1.62
C VAL A 18 -18.86 12.63 -0.69
N PHE A 19 -18.16 12.86 0.42
CA PHE A 19 -17.89 11.80 1.39
C PHE A 19 -19.19 11.21 1.95
N THR A 20 -20.05 12.05 2.54
CA THR A 20 -21.28 11.61 3.20
C THR A 20 -22.31 11.02 2.24
N ARG A 21 -22.46 11.58 1.03
CA ARG A 21 -23.54 11.18 0.11
C ARG A 21 -23.15 10.07 -0.86
N THR A 22 -21.85 9.79 -1.02
CA THR A 22 -21.38 8.88 -2.07
C THR A 22 -20.38 7.88 -1.54
N ILE A 23 -19.29 8.32 -0.93
CA ILE A 23 -18.21 7.41 -0.49
C ILE A 23 -18.68 6.53 0.67
N LEU A 24 -19.29 7.14 1.69
CA LEU A 24 -19.73 6.43 2.89
C LEU A 24 -20.77 5.33 2.56
N PRO A 25 -21.84 5.60 1.79
CA PRO A 25 -22.77 4.55 1.36
C PRO A 25 -22.15 3.45 0.51
N ALA A 26 -21.20 3.80 -0.37
CA ALA A 26 -20.62 2.84 -1.31
C ALA A 26 -19.53 1.97 -0.68
N GLU A 27 -18.71 2.52 0.22
CA GLU A 27 -17.45 1.90 0.67
C GLU A 27 -17.47 1.49 2.15
N LEU A 28 -18.33 2.08 2.99
CA LEU A 28 -18.31 1.87 4.45
C LEU A 28 -19.61 1.28 5.00
N GLU A 29 -20.79 1.76 4.55
CA GLU A 29 -22.09 1.22 4.98
C GLU A 29 -22.24 -0.31 4.78
N PRO A 30 -21.72 -0.92 3.70
CA PRO A 30 -21.77 -2.37 3.53
C PRO A 30 -21.09 -3.17 4.66
N HIS A 31 -20.21 -2.54 5.43
CA HIS A 31 -19.47 -3.18 6.53
C HIS A 31 -20.11 -2.97 7.91
N LEU A 32 -21.16 -2.14 8.03
CA LEU A 32 -21.79 -1.86 9.33
C LEU A 32 -22.35 -3.11 10.00
N GLY A 33 -22.81 -4.11 9.24
CA GLY A 33 -23.24 -5.40 9.80
C GLY A 33 -22.13 -6.21 10.50
N HIS A 34 -20.86 -5.84 10.29
CA HIS A 34 -19.69 -6.52 10.83
C HIS A 34 -18.98 -5.74 11.93
N HIS A 35 -19.58 -4.66 12.45
CA HIS A 35 -18.93 -3.79 13.44
C HIS A 35 -18.75 -4.44 14.83
N HIS A 36 -17.79 -3.92 15.60
CA HIS A 36 -17.52 -4.32 16.99
C HIS A 36 -18.24 -3.49 18.06
N LYS A 37 -19.24 -2.68 17.67
CA LYS A 37 -20.08 -1.95 18.64
C LYS A 37 -20.99 -2.90 19.43
N ALA A 38 -21.50 -3.96 18.80
CA ALA A 38 -22.46 -4.86 19.41
C ALA A 38 -21.83 -5.89 20.36
N ASP A 39 -20.62 -6.37 20.05
CA ASP A 39 -19.94 -7.41 20.84
C ASP A 39 -18.85 -6.86 21.76
N GLY A 40 -18.49 -5.57 21.61
CA GLY A 40 -17.48 -4.90 22.43
C GLY A 40 -16.04 -5.32 22.13
N LYS A 41 -15.80 -6.26 21.21
CA LYS A 41 -14.45 -6.78 20.93
C LYS A 41 -13.51 -5.68 20.40
N GLN A 42 -12.19 -5.90 20.54
CA GLN A 42 -11.20 -4.98 20.02
C GLN A 42 -11.13 -5.09 18.48
N PRO A 43 -11.34 -4.00 17.72
CA PRO A 43 -11.22 -4.01 16.27
C PRO A 43 -9.75 -4.06 15.84
N LEU A 44 -9.52 -4.56 14.64
CA LEU A 44 -8.21 -4.78 14.03
C LEU A 44 -8.02 -3.85 12.83
N ALA A 45 -6.89 -3.15 12.80
CA ALA A 45 -6.49 -2.33 11.67
C ALA A 45 -5.23 -2.93 11.05
N VAL A 46 -5.35 -3.44 9.82
CA VAL A 46 -4.22 -3.94 9.05
C VAL A 46 -3.80 -2.87 8.04
N LEU A 47 -2.59 -2.36 8.16
CA LEU A 47 -2.05 -1.34 7.27
C LEU A 47 -0.97 -1.98 6.39
N ILE A 48 -1.14 -1.92 5.07
CA ILE A 48 -0.12 -2.32 4.11
C ILE A 48 0.57 -1.06 3.61
N VAL A 49 1.87 -0.96 3.84
CA VAL A 49 2.69 0.17 3.40
C VAL A 49 3.81 -0.33 2.49
N GLY A 50 4.00 0.35 1.35
CA GLY A 50 5.04 -0.03 0.40
C GLY A 50 5.01 0.89 -0.80
N GLN A 51 6.12 1.04 -1.50
CA GLN A 51 6.18 1.93 -2.66
C GLN A 51 5.22 1.51 -3.78
N THR A 52 4.97 2.40 -4.73
CA THR A 52 4.27 2.04 -5.98
C THR A 52 5.04 0.95 -6.72
N GLY A 53 4.34 -0.03 -7.29
CA GLY A 53 4.99 -1.17 -7.95
C GLY A 53 5.58 -2.25 -7.02
N ALA A 54 5.55 -2.08 -5.69
CA ALA A 54 6.03 -3.10 -4.76
C ALA A 54 5.20 -4.41 -4.80
N GLY A 55 3.94 -4.34 -5.22
CA GLY A 55 3.05 -5.51 -5.32
C GLY A 55 2.04 -5.65 -4.18
N LYS A 56 1.63 -4.53 -3.56
CA LYS A 56 0.58 -4.51 -2.52
C LYS A 56 -0.70 -5.23 -2.93
N THR A 57 -1.08 -5.15 -4.21
CA THR A 57 -2.24 -5.84 -4.78
C THR A 57 -2.17 -7.37 -4.72
N ARG A 58 -0.99 -7.95 -4.50
CA ARG A 58 -0.81 -9.41 -4.28
C ARG A 58 -0.85 -9.79 -2.80
N LEU A 59 -0.43 -8.89 -1.91
CA LEU A 59 -0.47 -9.11 -0.46
C LEU A 59 -1.87 -8.85 0.12
N ALA A 60 -2.54 -7.79 -0.33
CA ALA A 60 -3.82 -7.34 0.20
C ALA A 60 -4.90 -8.44 0.21
N PRO A 61 -5.09 -9.25 -0.86
CA PRO A 61 -6.07 -10.33 -0.84
C PRO A 61 -5.80 -11.39 0.23
N ALA A 62 -4.53 -11.72 0.48
CA ALA A 62 -4.16 -12.72 1.49
C ALA A 62 -4.48 -12.22 2.91
N LEU A 63 -4.15 -10.96 3.21
CA LEU A 63 -4.46 -10.34 4.49
C LEU A 63 -5.96 -10.08 4.67
N ALA A 64 -6.67 -9.66 3.62
CA ALA A 64 -8.13 -9.51 3.63
C ALA A 64 -8.84 -10.84 3.88
N ALA A 65 -8.37 -11.94 3.27
CA ALA A 65 -8.92 -13.26 3.49
C ALA A 65 -8.68 -13.76 4.92
N ALA A 66 -7.48 -13.53 5.48
CA ALA A 66 -7.18 -13.85 6.87
C ALA A 66 -8.04 -13.06 7.87
N LEU A 67 -8.31 -11.77 7.59
CA LEU A 67 -9.27 -10.97 8.35
C LEU A 67 -10.69 -11.54 8.24
N ALA A 68 -11.17 -11.79 7.02
CA ALA A 68 -12.50 -12.33 6.77
C ALA A 68 -12.75 -13.69 7.43
N ALA A 69 -11.70 -14.52 7.55
CA ALA A 69 -11.77 -15.82 8.22
C ALA A 69 -12.12 -15.73 9.72
N ARG A 70 -12.00 -14.54 10.35
CA ARG A 70 -12.50 -14.27 11.71
C ARG A 70 -14.02 -14.06 11.78
N GLY A 71 -14.72 -14.17 10.65
CA GLY A 71 -16.18 -14.03 10.55
C GLY A 71 -16.65 -12.62 10.22
N ARG A 72 -15.73 -11.69 9.91
CA ARG A 72 -16.03 -10.28 9.61
C ARG A 72 -15.24 -9.79 8.42
N ALA A 73 -15.93 -9.31 7.39
CA ALA A 73 -15.28 -8.73 6.22
C ALA A 73 -14.75 -7.32 6.55
N PRO A 74 -13.44 -7.06 6.43
CA PRO A 74 -12.88 -5.74 6.74
C PRO A 74 -13.29 -4.71 5.69
N ALA A 75 -13.41 -3.45 6.11
CA ALA A 75 -13.48 -2.33 5.17
C ALA A 75 -12.10 -2.13 4.53
N HIS A 76 -12.00 -2.35 3.22
CA HIS A 76 -10.72 -2.26 2.50
C HIS A 76 -10.57 -0.91 1.79
N LEU A 77 -9.74 -0.05 2.38
CA LEU A 77 -9.60 1.37 2.08
C LEU A 77 -8.31 1.66 1.30
N ILE A 78 -8.44 2.33 0.15
CA ILE A 78 -7.32 2.66 -0.74
C ILE A 78 -7.53 4.08 -1.27
N ALA A 79 -6.63 5.02 -0.95
CA ALA A 79 -6.80 6.42 -1.41
C ALA A 79 -6.97 6.53 -2.94
N ASP A 80 -6.24 5.74 -3.73
CA ASP A 80 -6.29 5.88 -5.19
C ASP A 80 -7.69 5.60 -5.78
N THR A 81 -8.47 4.69 -5.17
CA THR A 81 -9.84 4.38 -5.64
C THR A 81 -10.78 5.55 -5.43
N TYR A 82 -10.54 6.37 -4.40
CA TYR A 82 -11.39 7.51 -4.09
C TYR A 82 -11.31 8.64 -5.11
N LYS A 83 -10.30 8.65 -5.99
CA LYS A 83 -10.22 9.61 -7.09
C LYS A 83 -11.44 9.55 -8.01
N MET A 84 -12.06 8.38 -8.15
CA MET A 84 -13.24 8.19 -9.01
C MET A 84 -14.49 8.93 -8.47
N TYR A 85 -14.53 9.23 -7.16
CA TYR A 85 -15.61 9.99 -6.56
C TYR A 85 -15.49 11.50 -6.78
N HIS A 86 -14.35 11.98 -7.27
CA HIS A 86 -14.20 13.41 -7.56
C HIS A 86 -15.08 13.81 -8.77
N PRO A 87 -16.00 14.79 -8.63
CA PRO A 87 -17.02 15.09 -9.65
C PRO A 87 -16.47 15.38 -11.05
N HIS A 88 -15.28 15.97 -11.13
CA HIS A 88 -14.61 16.31 -12.39
C HIS A 88 -13.59 15.26 -12.86
N TYR A 89 -13.44 14.12 -12.18
CA TYR A 89 -12.40 13.15 -12.50
C TYR A 89 -12.59 12.51 -13.87
N ALA A 90 -13.81 12.04 -14.18
CA ALA A 90 -14.11 11.43 -15.48
C ALA A 90 -13.92 12.42 -16.64
N ALA A 91 -14.39 13.66 -16.48
CA ALA A 91 -14.20 14.72 -17.47
C ALA A 91 -12.72 15.08 -17.66
N CYS A 92 -11.95 15.19 -16.58
CA CYS A 92 -10.51 15.42 -16.64
C CYS A 92 -9.78 14.26 -17.30
N LEU A 93 -10.15 13.02 -16.98
CA LEU A 93 -9.54 11.83 -17.57
C LEU A 93 -9.76 11.79 -19.08
N ALA A 94 -10.96 12.12 -19.55
CA ALA A 94 -11.27 12.16 -20.98
C ALA A 94 -10.51 13.27 -21.72
N ALA A 95 -10.36 14.45 -21.11
CA ALA A 95 -9.74 15.60 -21.76
C ALA A 95 -8.20 15.67 -21.61
N ALA A 96 -7.67 15.22 -20.46
CA ALA A 96 -6.26 15.27 -20.09
C ALA A 96 -5.91 14.12 -19.11
N PRO A 97 -5.73 12.88 -19.62
CA PRO A 97 -5.50 11.70 -18.78
C PRO A 97 -4.31 11.83 -17.82
N ASP A 98 -3.25 12.50 -18.24
CA ASP A 98 -2.03 12.78 -17.49
C ASP A 98 -2.28 13.67 -16.26
N ARG A 99 -3.35 14.47 -16.27
CA ARG A 99 -3.69 15.43 -15.19
C ARG A 99 -4.74 14.92 -14.22
N ALA A 100 -5.54 13.94 -14.60
CA ALA A 100 -6.67 13.45 -13.80
C ALA A 100 -6.22 12.97 -12.40
N SER A 101 -5.08 12.30 -12.32
CA SER A 101 -4.51 11.87 -11.03
C SER A 101 -4.17 13.07 -10.14
N ALA A 102 -3.49 14.08 -10.70
CA ALA A 102 -3.09 15.27 -9.97
C ALA A 102 -4.30 16.09 -9.48
N LEU A 103 -5.36 16.15 -10.27
CA LEU A 103 -6.63 16.80 -9.90
C LEU A 103 -7.20 16.22 -8.60
N ALA A 104 -7.39 14.90 -8.54
CA ALA A 104 -8.16 14.27 -7.47
C ALA A 104 -7.30 13.78 -6.28
N SER A 105 -5.96 13.85 -6.37
CA SER A 105 -5.08 13.25 -5.35
C SER A 105 -5.23 13.86 -3.96
N LEU A 106 -5.44 15.18 -3.85
CA LEU A 106 -5.62 15.82 -2.55
C LEU A 106 -6.94 15.38 -1.91
N ASP A 107 -8.05 15.45 -2.65
CA ASP A 107 -9.37 15.13 -2.11
C ASP A 107 -9.48 13.64 -1.77
N ALA A 108 -8.87 12.76 -2.58
CA ALA A 108 -8.76 11.34 -2.29
C ALA A 108 -8.06 11.03 -0.95
N ARG A 109 -6.99 11.77 -0.60
CA ARG A 109 -6.31 11.65 0.71
C ARG A 109 -7.19 12.13 1.85
N VAL A 110 -7.89 13.26 1.67
CA VAL A 110 -8.84 13.77 2.66
C VAL A 110 -9.97 12.76 2.89
N TRP A 111 -10.51 12.17 1.84
CA TRP A 111 -11.54 11.14 1.94
C TRP A 111 -11.04 9.85 2.59
N LEU A 112 -9.79 9.44 2.37
CA LEU A 112 -9.19 8.33 3.11
C LEU A 112 -9.15 8.63 4.61
N THR A 113 -8.73 9.84 4.99
CA THR A 113 -8.70 10.27 6.40
C THR A 113 -10.11 10.24 7.01
N MET A 114 -11.11 10.76 6.29
CA MET A 114 -12.51 10.72 6.71
C MET A 114 -13.05 9.28 6.84
N ALA A 115 -12.69 8.40 5.90
CA ALA A 115 -13.07 6.98 5.94
C ALA A 115 -12.48 6.25 7.14
N CYS A 116 -11.20 6.49 7.45
CA CYS A 116 -10.54 5.91 8.63
C CYS A 116 -11.19 6.43 9.93
N ALA A 117 -11.46 7.73 10.03
CA ALA A 117 -12.16 8.29 11.19
C ALA A 117 -13.57 7.70 11.37
N TYR A 118 -14.31 7.51 10.27
CA TYR A 118 -15.61 6.85 10.29
C TYR A 118 -15.51 5.38 10.73
N ALA A 119 -14.53 4.64 10.19
CA ALA A 119 -14.28 3.26 10.60
C ALA A 119 -13.95 3.15 12.09
N VAL A 120 -13.14 4.07 12.63
CA VAL A 120 -12.89 4.18 14.08
C VAL A 120 -14.19 4.41 14.85
N ALA A 121 -14.99 5.39 14.45
CA ALA A 121 -16.26 5.71 15.11
C ALA A 121 -17.24 4.53 15.07
N GLU A 122 -17.23 3.74 14.00
CA GLU A 122 -18.07 2.55 13.82
C GLU A 122 -17.44 1.25 14.35
N ARG A 123 -16.17 1.27 14.82
CA ARG A 123 -15.40 0.09 15.22
C ARG A 123 -15.40 -1.03 14.17
N LEU A 124 -15.09 -0.69 12.93
CA LEU A 124 -14.96 -1.64 11.82
C LEU A 124 -13.54 -2.21 11.75
N ASP A 125 -13.39 -3.50 11.50
CA ASP A 125 -12.10 -4.04 11.04
C ASP A 125 -11.73 -3.39 9.70
N VAL A 126 -10.46 -3.02 9.53
CA VAL A 126 -10.00 -2.33 8.31
C VAL A 126 -8.76 -2.98 7.71
N LEU A 127 -8.67 -2.91 6.38
CA LEU A 127 -7.45 -3.09 5.62
C LEU A 127 -7.14 -1.80 4.88
N VAL A 128 -6.03 -1.13 5.16
CA VAL A 128 -5.67 0.14 4.53
C VAL A 128 -4.39 -0.02 3.72
N GLU A 129 -4.40 0.42 2.46
CA GLU A 129 -3.21 0.42 1.62
C GLU A 129 -2.63 1.84 1.48
N SER A 130 -1.33 1.98 1.76
CA SER A 130 -0.57 3.22 1.56
C SER A 130 0.62 3.00 0.63
N ALA A 131 0.80 3.94 -0.30
CA ALA A 131 1.99 4.01 -1.14
C ALA A 131 3.18 4.70 -0.46
N CYS A 132 2.97 5.30 0.72
CA CYS A 132 3.97 6.06 1.47
C CYS A 132 4.63 7.22 0.69
N ARG A 133 3.91 7.86 -0.23
CA ARG A 133 4.41 9.04 -0.96
C ARG A 133 4.56 10.26 -0.02
N HIS A 134 3.60 10.41 0.88
CA HIS A 134 3.60 11.39 1.95
C HIS A 134 3.64 10.57 3.25
N PRO A 135 4.82 10.39 3.85
CA PRO A 135 4.97 9.43 4.93
C PRO A 135 4.26 9.88 6.22
N ASP A 136 4.07 11.19 6.42
CA ASP A 136 3.25 11.72 7.52
C ASP A 136 1.81 11.22 7.45
N ASP A 137 1.21 11.12 6.25
CA ASP A 137 -0.14 10.56 6.09
C ASP A 137 -0.21 9.12 6.64
N PHE A 138 0.84 8.31 6.42
CA PHE A 138 0.86 6.95 6.94
C PHE A 138 0.95 6.94 8.47
N CYS A 139 1.75 7.82 9.05
CA CYS A 139 1.90 7.93 10.49
C CYS A 139 0.57 8.36 11.13
N GLU A 140 -0.08 9.39 10.57
CA GLU A 140 -1.41 9.84 11.00
C GLU A 140 -2.46 8.71 10.89
N LEU A 141 -2.44 7.91 9.82
CA LEU A 141 -3.35 6.76 9.70
C LEU A 141 -3.12 5.73 10.81
N ALA A 142 -1.86 5.38 11.11
CA ALA A 142 -1.53 4.46 12.19
C ALA A 142 -1.98 5.00 13.56
N ASP A 143 -1.70 6.27 13.82
CA ASP A 143 -2.06 6.94 15.07
C ASP A 143 -3.57 7.05 15.26
N VAL A 144 -4.35 7.30 14.20
CA VAL A 144 -5.82 7.36 14.24
C VAL A 144 -6.41 6.03 14.74
N PHE A 145 -5.90 4.90 14.24
CA PHE A 145 -6.38 3.59 14.69
C PHE A 145 -5.87 3.25 16.09
N TYR A 146 -4.60 3.53 16.39
CA TYR A 146 -4.02 3.31 17.70
C TYR A 146 -4.77 4.08 18.80
N ALA A 147 -5.01 5.38 18.59
CA ALA A 147 -5.80 6.23 19.49
C ALA A 147 -7.27 5.79 19.57
N GLY A 148 -7.79 5.17 18.51
CA GLY A 148 -9.11 4.53 18.47
C GLY A 148 -9.19 3.19 19.24
N GLY A 149 -8.11 2.75 19.89
CA GLY A 149 -8.05 1.52 20.68
C GLY A 149 -7.96 0.24 19.84
N TYR A 150 -7.56 0.35 18.57
CA TYR A 150 -7.40 -0.80 17.69
C TYR A 150 -6.16 -1.63 18.04
N ASN A 151 -6.22 -2.93 17.73
CA ASN A 151 -4.99 -3.68 17.50
C ASN A 151 -4.47 -3.28 16.10
N VAL A 152 -3.36 -2.54 16.04
CA VAL A 152 -2.81 -2.08 14.75
C VAL A 152 -1.71 -3.02 14.30
N ARG A 153 -1.87 -3.59 13.10
CA ARG A 153 -0.94 -4.53 12.45
C ARG A 153 -0.43 -3.91 11.17
N VAL A 154 0.89 -3.82 11.00
CA VAL A 154 1.48 -3.18 9.81
C VAL A 154 2.34 -4.15 9.00
N ALA A 155 2.06 -4.26 7.71
CA ALA A 155 2.86 -4.99 6.75
C ALA A 155 3.62 -4.03 5.84
N VAL A 156 4.95 -4.05 5.93
CA VAL A 156 5.86 -3.23 5.12
C VAL A 156 6.37 -4.06 3.94
N LEU A 157 6.06 -3.66 2.70
CA LEU A 157 6.63 -4.31 1.52
C LEU A 157 8.05 -3.79 1.25
N ALA A 158 9.06 -4.61 1.54
CA ALA A 158 10.44 -4.34 1.21
C ALA A 158 10.79 -4.99 -0.14
N VAL A 159 10.80 -4.18 -1.19
CA VAL A 159 11.09 -4.63 -2.56
C VAL A 159 12.22 -3.78 -3.14
N PRO A 160 13.20 -4.38 -3.84
CA PRO A 160 14.25 -3.63 -4.53
C PRO A 160 13.69 -2.58 -5.50
N GLU A 161 14.41 -1.47 -5.67
CA GLU A 161 14.01 -0.38 -6.58
C GLU A 161 13.76 -0.91 -8.00
N ALA A 162 14.68 -1.73 -8.52
CA ALA A 162 14.61 -2.28 -9.86
C ALA A 162 13.31 -3.04 -10.11
N LEU A 163 12.94 -3.94 -9.19
CA LEU A 163 11.74 -4.76 -9.31
C LEU A 163 10.47 -3.91 -9.20
N SER A 164 10.42 -2.95 -8.29
CA SER A 164 9.26 -2.08 -8.11
C SER A 164 9.04 -1.15 -9.32
N ARG A 165 10.11 -0.57 -9.89
CA ARG A 165 10.06 0.17 -11.16
C ARG A 165 9.61 -0.69 -12.33
N LEU A 166 10.19 -1.88 -12.49
CA LEU A 166 9.79 -2.83 -13.53
C LEU A 166 8.31 -3.21 -13.40
N GLY A 167 7.84 -3.44 -12.17
CA GLY A 167 6.44 -3.76 -11.89
C GLY A 167 5.48 -2.65 -12.32
N ILE A 168 5.87 -1.38 -12.28
CA ILE A 168 5.06 -0.26 -12.81
C ILE A 168 4.92 -0.37 -14.33
N LEU A 169 6.02 -0.62 -15.04
CA LEU A 169 6.02 -0.75 -16.50
C LEU A 169 5.18 -1.95 -16.94
N VAL A 170 5.43 -3.12 -16.34
CA VAL A 170 4.69 -4.37 -16.59
C VAL A 170 3.20 -4.15 -16.37
N ARG A 171 2.83 -3.59 -15.21
CA ARG A 171 1.42 -3.32 -14.87
C ARG A 171 0.73 -2.44 -15.92
N TYR A 172 1.41 -1.41 -16.41
CA TYR A 172 0.85 -0.46 -17.37
C TYR A 172 0.79 -1.03 -18.80
N TYR A 173 1.90 -1.55 -19.31
CA TYR A 173 2.01 -1.94 -20.71
C TYR A 173 1.47 -3.33 -21.01
N ARG A 174 1.48 -4.26 -20.04
CA ARG A 174 0.91 -5.60 -20.22
C ARG A 174 -0.57 -5.67 -19.86
N ASN A 175 -1.19 -4.56 -19.44
CA ASN A 175 -2.58 -4.48 -18.98
C ASN A 175 -2.92 -5.63 -18.02
N ALA A 176 -2.04 -5.90 -17.06
CA ALA A 176 -2.17 -7.04 -16.15
C ALA A 176 -3.54 -6.97 -15.44
N PRO A 177 -4.24 -8.10 -15.20
CA PRO A 177 -5.55 -8.07 -14.54
C PRO A 177 -5.54 -7.36 -13.18
N GLU A 178 -4.45 -7.52 -12.41
CA GLU A 178 -4.21 -6.82 -11.14
C GLU A 178 -3.98 -5.30 -11.29
N ALA A 179 -3.83 -4.81 -12.52
CA ALA A 179 -3.58 -3.40 -12.81
C ALA A 179 -4.82 -2.52 -12.65
N GLN A 180 -6.00 -3.13 -12.76
CA GLN A 180 -7.32 -2.49 -12.67
C GLN A 180 -7.82 -2.56 -11.22
N SER A 181 -7.33 -1.66 -10.37
CA SER A 181 -7.82 -1.54 -8.99
C SER A 181 -9.26 -1.05 -9.00
N ARG A 182 -10.23 -1.97 -8.79
CA ARG A 182 -11.66 -1.67 -8.65
C ARG A 182 -12.23 -0.74 -9.73
N GLY A 183 -11.87 -0.97 -11.00
CA GLY A 183 -12.37 -0.18 -12.13
C GLY A 183 -11.62 1.14 -12.40
N LEU A 184 -10.54 1.42 -11.67
CA LEU A 184 -9.67 2.55 -12.00
C LEU A 184 -9.04 2.36 -13.39
N PRO A 185 -9.00 3.42 -14.21
CA PRO A 185 -8.31 3.39 -15.48
C PRO A 185 -6.80 3.20 -15.26
N LEU A 186 -6.20 2.41 -16.14
CA LEU A 186 -4.77 2.11 -16.09
C LEU A 186 -3.96 3.38 -16.36
N ARG A 187 -3.01 3.69 -15.47
CA ARG A 187 -2.18 4.90 -15.53
C ARG A 187 -0.73 4.55 -15.24
N LEU A 188 0.17 5.08 -16.07
CA LEU A 188 1.60 4.95 -15.83
C LEU A 188 1.96 5.84 -14.64
N THR A 189 2.60 5.24 -13.64
CA THR A 189 3.06 6.00 -12.46
C THR A 189 4.35 6.74 -12.83
N PRO A 190 4.42 8.08 -12.69
CA PRO A 190 5.65 8.81 -12.95
C PRO A 190 6.79 8.35 -12.04
N LYS A 191 8.02 8.30 -12.55
CA LYS A 191 9.21 7.93 -11.76
C LYS A 191 9.34 8.74 -10.48
N ALA A 192 9.13 10.06 -10.52
CA ALA A 192 9.19 10.89 -9.32
C ALA A 192 8.20 10.44 -8.22
N VAL A 193 7.01 9.98 -8.59
CA VAL A 193 6.02 9.45 -7.62
C VAL A 193 6.51 8.14 -7.01
N HIS A 194 7.13 7.28 -7.81
CA HIS A 194 7.78 6.07 -7.31
C HIS A 194 8.91 6.43 -6.33
N ASP A 195 9.81 7.32 -6.70
CA ASP A 195 10.99 7.66 -5.91
C ASP A 195 10.61 8.33 -4.58
N ASP A 196 9.59 9.19 -4.58
CA ASP A 196 9.01 9.77 -3.36
C ASP A 196 8.47 8.67 -2.43
N SER A 197 7.68 7.74 -2.98
CA SER A 197 7.14 6.59 -2.26
C SER A 197 8.23 5.64 -1.74
N TYR A 198 9.31 5.45 -2.50
CA TYR A 198 10.43 4.59 -2.13
C TYR A 198 11.19 5.19 -0.95
N ARG A 199 11.53 6.49 -0.99
CA ARG A 199 12.16 7.18 0.13
C ARG A 199 11.25 7.26 1.36
N GLY A 200 9.97 7.59 1.16
CA GLY A 200 9.01 7.74 2.26
C GLY A 200 8.85 6.47 3.10
N LEU A 201 9.04 5.29 2.50
CA LEU A 201 8.93 4.02 3.22
C LEU A 201 9.96 3.85 4.35
N GLU A 202 11.16 4.44 4.22
CA GLU A 202 12.17 4.41 5.30
C GLU A 202 11.69 5.23 6.51
N TYR A 203 11.03 6.36 6.26
CA TYR A 203 10.43 7.15 7.34
C TYR A 203 9.31 6.37 8.04
N ALA A 204 8.42 5.74 7.27
CA ALA A 204 7.37 4.89 7.85
C ALA A 204 7.94 3.72 8.66
N ALA A 205 8.98 3.04 8.18
CA ALA A 205 9.60 1.94 8.90
C ALA A 205 10.27 2.41 10.20
N ARG A 206 10.95 3.57 10.17
CA ARG A 206 11.51 4.20 11.37
C ARG A 206 10.43 4.56 12.39
N PHE A 207 9.36 5.18 11.94
CA PHE A 207 8.21 5.51 12.78
C PHE A 207 7.66 4.26 13.48
N LEU A 208 7.56 3.13 12.77
CA LEU A 208 7.09 1.87 13.38
C LEU A 208 8.03 1.35 14.45
N ASP A 209 9.35 1.49 14.28
CA ASP A 209 10.33 1.07 15.30
C ASP A 209 10.23 1.93 16.57
N GLU A 210 10.03 3.24 16.41
CA GLU A 210 10.10 4.25 17.49
C GLU A 210 8.75 4.51 18.19
N ALA A 211 7.63 4.51 17.46
CA ALA A 211 6.32 4.90 17.96
C ALA A 211 5.48 3.70 18.45
N PRO A 212 4.60 3.87 19.45
CA PRO A 212 3.75 2.80 19.96
C PRO A 212 2.58 2.44 19.03
N ALA A 213 2.43 3.11 17.90
CA ALA A 213 1.27 3.09 17.01
C ALA A 213 0.96 1.73 16.35
N ALA A 214 1.87 0.76 16.43
CA ALA A 214 1.67 -0.59 15.92
C ALA A 214 1.88 -1.64 17.03
N GLY A 215 0.92 -2.56 17.15
CA GLY A 215 1.00 -3.73 18.04
C GLY A 215 1.78 -4.90 17.41
N GLY A 216 1.86 -4.96 16.08
CA GLY A 216 2.67 -5.95 15.36
C GLY A 216 3.10 -5.45 13.98
N VAL A 217 4.33 -5.76 13.59
CA VAL A 217 4.95 -5.33 12.33
C VAL A 217 5.57 -6.54 11.64
N ILE A 218 5.32 -6.65 10.34
CA ILE A 218 6.06 -7.55 9.46
C ILE A 218 6.70 -6.76 8.32
N VAL A 219 7.88 -7.21 7.90
CA VAL A 219 8.50 -6.80 6.63
C VAL A 219 8.43 -7.98 5.69
N VAL A 220 7.93 -7.74 4.49
CA VAL A 220 7.69 -8.78 3.48
C VAL A 220 8.29 -8.40 2.13
N ARG A 221 8.92 -9.36 1.47
CA ARG A 221 9.34 -9.27 0.07
C ARG A 221 8.16 -9.63 -0.86
N ARG A 222 8.37 -9.55 -2.17
CA ARG A 222 7.46 -10.11 -3.18
C ARG A 222 7.19 -11.60 -2.92
N ASN A 223 6.09 -12.08 -3.48
CA ASN A 223 5.55 -13.44 -3.28
C ASN A 223 5.21 -13.76 -1.82
N ASN A 224 4.92 -12.72 -1.03
CA ASN A 224 4.55 -12.83 0.38
C ASN A 224 5.61 -13.59 1.19
N MET A 225 6.89 -13.30 0.95
CA MET A 225 7.99 -13.87 1.74
C MET A 225 8.28 -12.97 2.94
N LEU A 226 8.18 -13.51 4.14
CA LEU A 226 8.49 -12.86 5.40
C LEU A 226 10.00 -12.68 5.56
N VAL A 227 10.39 -11.46 5.93
CA VAL A 227 11.78 -11.04 6.15
C VAL A 227 12.03 -10.76 7.64
N TYR A 228 11.04 -10.13 8.29
CA TYR A 228 11.09 -9.73 9.68
C TYR A 228 9.68 -9.76 10.27
N LYS A 229 9.56 -10.14 11.54
CA LYS A 229 8.34 -10.08 12.34
C LYS A 229 8.70 -9.63 13.74
N ASN A 230 7.94 -8.69 14.29
CA ASN A 230 7.99 -8.35 15.70
C ASN A 230 6.61 -7.92 16.18
N GLU A 231 6.35 -8.13 17.46
CA GLU A 231 5.08 -7.82 18.11
C GLU A 231 5.35 -7.21 19.49
N ARG A 232 4.45 -6.34 19.94
CA ARG A 232 4.54 -5.78 21.28
C ARG A 232 4.04 -6.79 22.32
N ALA A 233 4.71 -6.82 23.47
CA ALA A 233 4.23 -7.53 24.65
C ALA A 233 3.12 -6.72 25.35
N GLU A 234 2.45 -7.33 26.33
CA GLU A 234 1.37 -6.68 27.10
C GLU A 234 1.83 -5.38 27.80
N GLY A 235 3.12 -5.24 28.10
CA GLY A 235 3.72 -4.01 28.64
C GLY A 235 4.05 -2.93 27.61
N GLY A 236 3.68 -3.10 26.35
CA GLY A 236 3.89 -2.13 25.27
C GLY A 236 5.30 -2.12 24.65
N GLY A 237 6.30 -2.77 25.26
CA GLY A 237 7.62 -2.97 24.66
C GLY A 237 7.60 -4.00 23.54
N TRP A 238 8.52 -3.88 22.57
CA TRP A 238 8.74 -4.91 21.56
C TRP A 238 9.23 -6.23 22.20
N ARG A 239 8.79 -7.38 21.68
CA ARG A 239 9.23 -8.71 22.16
C ARG A 239 10.67 -9.01 21.75
N GLY A 240 11.07 -8.61 20.55
CA GLY A 240 12.47 -8.55 20.10
C GLY A 240 12.94 -7.11 19.92
N ASP A 241 14.18 -6.91 19.48
CA ASP A 241 14.65 -5.58 19.14
C ASP A 241 13.84 -4.97 17.98
N ALA A 242 13.56 -3.67 18.06
CA ALA A 242 12.99 -2.93 16.94
C ALA A 242 13.96 -3.00 15.74
N GLY A 243 13.44 -3.25 14.56
CA GLY A 243 14.27 -3.61 13.40
C GLY A 243 13.54 -3.59 12.05
N ALA A 244 12.37 -2.97 11.97
CA ALA A 244 11.62 -2.85 10.72
C ALA A 244 12.39 -2.01 9.69
N LEU A 245 13.00 -0.90 10.09
CA LEU A 245 13.83 -0.08 9.21
C LEU A 245 15.05 -0.85 8.70
N ARG A 246 15.79 -1.50 9.62
CA ARG A 246 16.97 -2.29 9.26
C ARG A 246 16.60 -3.43 8.30
N ALA A 247 15.52 -4.14 8.57
CA ALA A 247 15.04 -5.22 7.71
C ALA A 247 14.64 -4.69 6.31
N LEU A 248 13.98 -3.53 6.24
CA LEU A 248 13.68 -2.88 4.97
C LEU A 248 14.95 -2.53 4.17
N GLU A 249 15.92 -1.89 4.81
CA GLU A 249 17.19 -1.47 4.17
C GLU A 249 17.97 -2.68 3.64
N MET A 250 18.13 -3.73 4.46
CA MET A 250 18.81 -4.96 4.07
C MET A 250 18.10 -5.66 2.90
N GLU A 251 16.77 -5.73 2.94
CA GLU A 251 16.00 -6.42 1.91
C GLU A 251 15.99 -5.68 0.57
N ARG A 252 16.04 -4.34 0.60
CA ARG A 252 16.12 -3.52 -0.62
C ARG A 252 17.38 -3.76 -1.43
N VAL A 253 18.47 -4.15 -0.77
CA VAL A 253 19.77 -4.44 -1.39
C VAL A 253 20.06 -5.94 -1.53
N ARG A 254 19.18 -6.81 -1.00
CA ARG A 254 19.29 -8.25 -1.18
C ARG A 254 19.23 -8.61 -2.67
N GLY A 255 20.22 -9.38 -3.12
CA GLY A 255 20.29 -9.92 -4.48
C GLY A 255 19.00 -10.62 -4.90
N LEU A 256 18.74 -10.66 -6.21
CA LEU A 256 17.54 -11.30 -6.72
C LEU A 256 17.63 -12.83 -6.53
N SER A 257 16.51 -13.47 -6.22
CA SER A 257 16.42 -14.92 -6.33
C SER A 257 16.54 -15.34 -7.81
N GLY A 258 16.82 -16.63 -8.06
CA GLY A 258 16.88 -17.16 -9.43
C GLY A 258 15.57 -16.95 -10.19
N ASP A 259 14.43 -17.14 -9.51
CA ASP A 259 13.10 -16.94 -10.07
C ASP A 259 12.84 -15.46 -10.36
N GLU A 260 13.17 -14.56 -9.41
CA GLU A 260 13.02 -13.11 -9.60
C GLU A 260 13.87 -12.60 -10.77
N GLY A 261 15.11 -13.07 -10.88
CA GLY A 261 15.99 -12.74 -12.00
C GLY A 261 15.44 -13.25 -13.33
N SER A 262 14.82 -14.43 -13.35
CA SER A 262 14.24 -15.01 -14.56
C SER A 262 12.97 -14.26 -14.99
N THR A 263 12.03 -14.02 -14.07
CA THR A 263 10.84 -13.21 -14.34
C THR A 263 11.20 -11.79 -14.77
N ALA A 264 12.20 -11.15 -14.14
CA ALA A 264 12.62 -9.81 -14.53
C ALA A 264 13.15 -9.76 -15.96
N ARG A 265 13.93 -10.77 -16.39
CA ARG A 265 14.41 -10.88 -17.78
C ARG A 265 13.25 -11.06 -18.76
N GLU A 266 12.32 -11.95 -18.46
CA GLU A 266 11.13 -12.17 -19.29
C GLU A 266 10.28 -10.89 -19.42
N ASP A 267 10.05 -10.19 -18.32
CA ASP A 267 9.32 -8.92 -18.31
C ASP A 267 10.02 -7.84 -19.16
N ILE A 268 11.35 -7.74 -19.05
CA ILE A 268 12.16 -6.81 -19.84
C ILE A 268 12.08 -7.15 -21.33
N ASP A 269 12.22 -8.42 -21.69
CA ASP A 269 12.16 -8.87 -23.08
C ASP A 269 10.79 -8.60 -23.71
N GLU A 270 9.70 -8.83 -22.96
CA GLU A 270 8.36 -8.47 -23.41
C GLU A 270 8.17 -6.96 -23.58
N LEU A 271 8.66 -6.14 -22.63
CA LEU A 271 8.55 -4.68 -22.73
C LEU A 271 9.36 -4.11 -23.91
N ARG A 272 10.52 -4.69 -24.23
CA ARG A 272 11.32 -4.29 -25.40
C ARG A 272 10.60 -4.50 -26.73
N LYS A 273 9.71 -5.49 -26.82
CA LYS A 273 8.90 -5.73 -28.03
C LYS A 273 7.95 -4.58 -28.38
N LEU A 274 7.69 -3.67 -27.43
CA LEU A 274 6.90 -2.46 -27.68
C LEU A 274 7.60 -1.49 -28.63
N GLY A 275 8.94 -1.48 -28.67
CA GLY A 275 9.72 -0.56 -29.49
C GLY A 275 9.53 0.92 -29.17
N ASP A 276 9.08 1.28 -27.95
CA ASP A 276 8.98 2.67 -27.50
C ASP A 276 10.32 3.12 -26.88
N PRO A 277 11.03 4.09 -27.48
CA PRO A 277 12.33 4.54 -26.98
C PRO A 277 12.32 5.05 -25.54
N ARG A 278 11.18 5.52 -25.05
CA ARG A 278 11.02 5.97 -23.65
C ARG A 278 10.99 4.79 -22.69
N VAL A 279 10.33 3.70 -23.08
CA VAL A 279 10.31 2.46 -22.31
C VAL A 279 11.70 1.84 -22.31
N ASP A 280 12.39 1.83 -23.45
CA ASP A 280 13.76 1.30 -23.55
C ASP A 280 14.76 2.09 -22.67
N ALA A 281 14.56 3.40 -22.52
CA ALA A 281 15.38 4.20 -21.61
C ALA A 281 15.17 3.82 -20.14
N GLU A 282 13.93 3.65 -19.72
CA GLU A 282 13.59 3.17 -18.37
C GLU A 282 14.13 1.75 -18.12
N ILE A 283 14.03 0.85 -19.12
CA ILE A 283 14.58 -0.51 -19.04
C ILE A 283 16.09 -0.49 -18.81
N ARG A 284 16.85 0.34 -19.55
CA ARG A 284 18.31 0.43 -19.35
C ARG A 284 18.69 0.84 -17.93
N GLU A 285 17.94 1.77 -17.33
CA GLU A 285 18.16 2.14 -15.94
C GLU A 285 17.84 0.98 -14.98
N ILE A 286 16.73 0.27 -15.21
CA ILE A 286 16.31 -0.89 -14.41
C ILE A 286 17.35 -2.01 -14.50
N GLU A 287 17.87 -2.32 -15.69
CA GLU A 287 18.93 -3.33 -15.89
C GLU A 287 20.18 -2.96 -15.09
N GLY A 288 20.61 -1.70 -15.14
CA GLY A 288 21.74 -1.23 -14.34
C GLY A 288 21.50 -1.33 -12.82
N LEU A 289 20.26 -1.26 -12.35
CA LEU A 289 19.91 -1.53 -10.95
C LEU A 289 19.92 -3.04 -10.64
N ILE A 290 19.42 -3.88 -11.55
CA ILE A 290 19.46 -5.35 -11.40
C ILE A 290 20.90 -5.86 -11.35
N GLU A 291 21.77 -5.37 -12.23
CA GLU A 291 23.19 -5.73 -12.27
C GLU A 291 23.89 -5.41 -10.95
N LYS A 292 23.59 -4.26 -10.33
CA LYS A 292 24.13 -3.87 -9.02
C LYS A 292 23.65 -4.75 -7.88
N LEU A 293 22.40 -5.21 -7.94
CA LEU A 293 21.85 -6.15 -6.95
C LEU A 293 22.49 -7.53 -7.07
N GLY A 294 22.78 -7.96 -8.29
CA GLY A 294 23.24 -9.31 -8.58
C GLY A 294 22.14 -10.37 -8.38
N VAL A 295 22.53 -11.63 -8.61
CA VAL A 295 21.68 -12.81 -8.41
C VAL A 295 22.39 -13.73 -7.44
N GLY A 296 21.65 -14.26 -6.45
CA GLY A 296 22.18 -15.22 -5.50
C GLY A 296 21.77 -14.93 -4.06
N HIS A 297 21.86 -15.96 -3.23
CA HIS A 297 21.57 -15.87 -1.80
C HIS A 297 22.80 -15.30 -1.09
N ASP A 298 22.62 -14.18 -0.38
CA ASP A 298 23.61 -13.73 0.59
C ASP A 298 23.39 -14.50 1.90
N GLU A 299 24.32 -15.39 2.24
CA GLU A 299 24.29 -16.19 3.47
C GLU A 299 24.28 -15.35 4.75
N GLN A 300 24.62 -14.05 4.67
CA GLN A 300 24.62 -13.13 5.80
C GLN A 300 23.24 -12.53 6.08
N LEU A 301 22.28 -12.70 5.17
CA LEU A 301 20.93 -12.17 5.32
C LEU A 301 19.98 -13.24 5.88
N PRO A 302 18.97 -12.84 6.69
CA PRO A 302 17.97 -13.78 7.21
C PRO A 302 17.31 -14.59 6.09
N ALA A 303 17.02 -15.86 6.37
CA ALA A 303 16.27 -16.70 5.45
C ALA A 303 14.87 -16.14 5.21
N LEU A 304 14.38 -16.29 3.97
CA LEU A 304 13.03 -15.89 3.60
C LEU A 304 12.07 -17.05 3.90
N GLU A 305 11.02 -16.77 4.65
CA GLU A 305 9.98 -17.75 4.99
C GLU A 305 8.65 -17.38 4.32
N PRO A 306 7.81 -18.33 3.90
CA PRO A 306 6.47 -18.00 3.41
C PRO A 306 5.65 -17.28 4.50
N LEU A 307 5.00 -16.17 4.15
CA LEU A 307 4.07 -15.50 5.06
C LEU A 307 2.80 -16.34 5.23
N HIS A 308 2.57 -16.79 6.46
CA HIS A 308 1.28 -17.29 6.88
C HIS A 308 0.42 -16.12 7.38
N ALA A 309 -0.44 -15.58 6.51
CA ALA A 309 -1.26 -14.40 6.81
C ALA A 309 -2.08 -14.54 8.11
N THR A 310 -2.59 -15.76 8.39
CA THR A 310 -3.32 -16.09 9.62
C THR A 310 -2.48 -16.07 10.88
N GLU A 311 -1.14 -16.13 10.80
CA GLU A 311 -0.26 -15.99 11.97
C GLU A 311 0.10 -14.53 12.27
N PHE A 312 -0.10 -13.64 11.29
CA PHE A 312 0.08 -12.21 11.46
C PHE A 312 -1.19 -11.52 11.95
N ILE A 313 -2.34 -12.03 11.51
CA ILE A 313 -3.65 -11.67 12.02
C ILE A 313 -3.87 -12.47 13.32
N PRO A 314 -3.89 -11.85 14.51
CA PRO A 314 -4.11 -12.60 15.74
C PRO A 314 -5.45 -13.34 15.69
N GLU A 315 -5.63 -14.40 16.46
CA GLU A 315 -6.95 -15.02 16.62
C GLU A 315 -7.88 -14.08 17.43
N GLU A 316 -9.20 -14.26 17.30
CA GLU A 316 -10.12 -13.63 18.25
C GLU A 316 -9.93 -14.33 19.60
N MET A 317 -9.40 -13.61 20.60
CA MET A 317 -9.51 -14.10 21.98
C MET A 317 -11.01 -14.22 22.30
N GLN A 318 -11.42 -15.42 22.74
CA GLN A 318 -12.80 -15.73 23.13
C GLN A 318 -13.24 -14.91 24.33
#